data_AF-A0A933SQV5-F1
#
_entry.id   AF-A0A933SQV5-F1
#
_cell.length_a   1.000
_cell.length_b   1.000
_cell.length_c   1.000
_cell.angle_alpha   90.00
_cell.angle_beta   90.00
_cell.angle_gamma   90.00
#
_symmetry.space_group_name_H-M   'P 1'
#
loop_
_entity.id
_entity.type
_entity.pdbx_description
1 polymer ?
#
loop_
_entity_poly.entity_id
_entity_poly.type
_entity_poly.pdbx_seq_one_letter_code
_entity_poly.pdbx_strand_id
1 'polypeptide(L)'
;MLAENILRKLEEFRIARFEFILASEEHIELPEYKGSALRGGFGTALRKVLCDEKKNNCDDCSRKKDCLFLYLFNTRLPEGSEVLKNTKNIPAPFVIEPPLENKRIFAEGEEIIFNLVLIGKARNYLPHFIFAFEEFGRAGLGKGGGRFLLKSVSRTDKDGITKTVFKS
;
A
#
# COMPACT_ATOMS: atom_id res chain seq x y z
N MET A 1 -7.67 -4.80 34.19
CA MET A 1 -8.56 -5.10 33.04
C MET A 1 -8.35 -4.22 31.81
N LEU A 2 -8.68 -2.92 31.78
CA LEU A 2 -8.51 -2.09 30.56
C LEU A 2 -7.03 -1.87 30.19
N ALA A 3 -6.19 -1.55 31.18
CA ALA A 3 -4.75 -1.34 30.99
C ALA A 3 -4.02 -2.60 30.52
N GLU A 4 -4.27 -3.76 31.13
CA GLU A 4 -3.69 -5.05 30.70
C GLU A 4 -4.11 -5.42 29.27
N ASN A 5 -5.35 -5.12 28.87
CA ASN A 5 -5.84 -5.42 27.53
C ASN A 5 -5.23 -4.48 26.47
N ILE A 6 -4.91 -3.24 26.84
CA ILE A 6 -4.15 -2.30 26.01
C ILE A 6 -2.69 -2.77 25.88
N LEU A 7 -2.05 -3.13 27.00
CA LEU A 7 -0.66 -3.61 27.01
C LEU A 7 -0.49 -4.86 26.13
N ARG A 8 -1.38 -5.84 26.25
CA ARG A 8 -1.39 -7.03 25.38
C ARG A 8 -1.56 -6.70 23.89
N LYS A 9 -2.42 -5.71 23.56
CA LYS A 9 -2.57 -5.24 22.17
C LYS A 9 -1.33 -4.53 21.64
N LEU A 10 -0.59 -3.83 22.50
CA LEU A 10 0.65 -3.17 22.15
C LEU A 10 1.80 -4.17 21.96
N GLU A 11 1.81 -5.30 22.67
CA GLU A 11 2.78 -6.39 22.43
C GLU A 11 2.64 -7.02 21.04
N GLU A 12 1.42 -7.08 20.50
CA GLU A 12 1.16 -7.52 19.12
C GLU A 12 1.38 -6.42 18.06
N PHE A 13 1.53 -5.16 18.50
CA PHE A 13 1.73 -4.04 17.60
C PHE A 13 3.14 -4.07 17.02
N ARG A 14 3.21 -4.40 15.73
CA ARG A 14 4.47 -4.48 14.98
C ARG A 14 4.38 -3.66 13.72
N ILE A 15 5.50 -3.05 13.35
CA ILE A 15 5.67 -2.32 12.10
C ILE A 15 6.74 -3.02 11.28
N ALA A 16 6.59 -3.05 9.96
CA ALA A 16 7.66 -3.41 9.05
C ALA A 16 7.74 -2.39 7.92
N ARG A 17 8.94 -1.89 7.65
CA ARG A 17 9.25 -0.96 6.56
C ARG A 17 9.94 -1.73 5.44
N PHE A 18 9.50 -1.51 4.22
CA PHE A 18 10.05 -2.12 3.02
C PHE A 18 10.39 -1.04 2.02
N GLU A 19 11.58 -1.11 1.43
CA GLU A 19 11.96 -0.26 0.31
C GLU A 19 11.50 -0.91 -0.98
N PHE A 20 10.80 -0.14 -1.81
CA PHE A 20 10.34 -0.54 -3.13
C PHE A 20 11.11 0.27 -4.16
N ILE A 21 11.68 -0.44 -5.14
CA ILE A 21 12.35 0.18 -6.28
C ILE A 21 11.52 -0.14 -7.52
N LEU A 22 10.97 0.90 -8.15
CA LEU A 22 10.31 0.80 -9.44
C LEU A 22 11.29 1.27 -10.52
N ALA A 23 11.34 0.59 -11.65
CA ALA A 23 12.09 1.03 -12.83
C ALA A 23 11.10 1.44 -13.91
N SER A 24 11.17 2.68 -14.37
CA SER A 24 10.33 3.19 -15.45
C SER A 24 10.62 2.41 -16.74
N GLU A 25 9.60 1.87 -17.40
CA GLU A 25 9.74 1.23 -18.72
C GLU A 25 9.41 2.23 -19.84
N GLU A 26 8.75 3.33 -19.48
CA GLU A 26 8.31 4.39 -20.38
C GLU A 26 8.51 5.75 -19.69
N HIS A 27 8.21 6.83 -20.40
CA HIS A 27 8.18 8.16 -19.81
C HIS A 27 7.08 8.27 -18.75
N ILE A 28 7.43 8.65 -17.51
CA ILE A 28 6.50 8.83 -16.41
C ILE A 28 6.56 10.28 -15.92
N GLU A 29 5.40 10.96 -15.92
CA GLU A 29 5.22 12.26 -15.28
C GLU A 29 4.37 12.13 -14.01
N LEU A 30 4.99 12.40 -12.85
CA LEU A 30 4.35 12.41 -11.55
C LEU A 30 3.92 13.83 -11.11
N PRO A 31 2.87 13.93 -10.28
CA PRO A 31 2.60 15.17 -9.55
C PRO A 31 3.75 15.50 -8.60
N GLU A 32 3.79 16.75 -8.14
CA GLU A 32 4.76 17.21 -7.13
C GLU A 32 4.74 16.29 -5.89
N TYR A 33 3.54 16.02 -5.36
CA TYR A 33 3.35 15.04 -4.30
C TYR A 33 3.10 13.63 -4.86
N LYS A 34 4.16 12.85 -5.02
CA LYS A 34 4.14 11.49 -5.59
C LYS A 34 3.28 10.50 -4.81
N GLY A 35 3.10 10.74 -3.50
CA GLY A 35 2.34 9.86 -2.61
C GLY A 35 0.88 9.70 -3.05
N SER A 36 0.26 10.73 -3.64
CA SER A 36 -1.12 10.63 -4.15
C SER A 36 -1.22 9.70 -5.36
N ALA A 37 -0.27 9.81 -6.31
CA ALA A 37 -0.21 8.96 -7.49
C ALA A 37 0.08 7.49 -7.12
N LEU A 38 1.08 7.26 -6.26
CA LEU A 38 1.42 5.92 -5.77
C LEU A 38 0.24 5.28 -5.04
N ARG A 39 -0.36 5.96 -4.07
CA ARG A 39 -1.49 5.43 -3.30
C ARG A 39 -2.72 5.17 -4.18
N GLY A 40 -3.06 6.11 -5.06
CA GLY A 40 -4.24 6.01 -5.91
C GLY A 40 -4.14 4.88 -6.94
N GLY A 41 -3.01 4.80 -7.63
CA GLY A 41 -2.75 3.73 -8.59
C GLY A 41 -2.64 2.36 -7.93
N PHE A 42 -1.90 2.26 -6.82
CA PHE A 42 -1.84 1.05 -6.00
C PHE A 42 -3.24 0.60 -5.55
N GLY A 43 -4.07 1.50 -5.03
CA GLY A 43 -5.42 1.16 -4.58
C GLY A 43 -6.30 0.60 -5.69
N THR A 44 -6.16 1.17 -6.89
CA THR A 44 -6.89 0.71 -8.08
C THR A 44 -6.43 -0.69 -8.49
N ALA A 45 -5.12 -0.93 -8.52
CA ALA A 45 -4.55 -2.23 -8.84
C ALA A 45 -4.89 -3.30 -7.78
N LEU A 46 -4.73 -2.96 -6.50
CA LEU A 46 -5.07 -3.84 -5.37
C LEU A 46 -6.54 -4.24 -5.41
N ARG A 47 -7.44 -3.31 -5.75
CA ARG A 47 -8.86 -3.62 -5.93
C ARG A 47 -9.05 -4.68 -7.02
N LYS A 48 -8.45 -4.50 -8.19
CA LYS A 48 -8.53 -5.47 -9.30
C LYS A 48 -7.99 -6.84 -8.92
N VAL A 49 -6.92 -6.88 -8.13
CA VAL A 49 -6.28 -8.11 -7.67
C VAL A 49 -7.12 -8.87 -6.63
N LEU A 50 -7.80 -8.16 -5.73
CA LEU A 50 -8.48 -8.78 -4.57
C LEU A 50 -10.01 -8.85 -4.69
N CYS A 51 -10.60 -8.16 -5.65
CA CYS A 51 -12.05 -8.01 -5.78
C CYS A 51 -12.55 -8.56 -7.11
N ASP A 52 -13.28 -9.68 -7.05
CA ASP A 52 -13.92 -10.30 -8.22
C ASP A 52 -15.25 -9.62 -8.64
N GLU A 53 -15.73 -8.69 -7.82
CA GLU A 53 -17.03 -8.03 -8.04
C GLU A 53 -16.95 -6.87 -9.04
N LYS A 54 -17.90 -6.86 -9.99
CA LYS A 54 -18.05 -5.79 -10.99
C LYS A 54 -18.73 -4.53 -10.46
N LYS A 55 -19.38 -4.62 -9.28
CA LYS A 55 -20.08 -3.47 -8.67
C LYS A 55 -19.06 -2.46 -8.13
N ASN A 56 -19.29 -1.18 -8.38
CA ASN A 56 -18.39 -0.10 -7.93
C ASN A 56 -18.60 0.34 -6.47
N ASN A 57 -19.63 -0.16 -5.79
CA ASN A 57 -19.91 0.20 -4.41
C ASN A 57 -19.55 -0.93 -3.43
N CYS A 58 -18.63 -0.66 -2.51
CA CYS A 58 -18.31 -1.59 -1.42
C CYS A 58 -19.31 -1.53 -0.26
N ASP A 59 -20.18 -0.52 -0.18
CA ASP A 59 -21.18 -0.38 0.89
C ASP A 59 -22.20 -1.53 0.85
N ASP A 60 -22.60 -1.94 -0.35
CA ASP A 60 -23.62 -2.97 -0.58
C ASP A 60 -23.03 -4.37 -0.82
N CYS A 61 -21.74 -4.55 -0.51
CA CYS A 61 -21.04 -5.81 -0.74
C CYS A 61 -21.36 -6.84 0.35
N SER A 62 -21.82 -8.02 -0.06
CA SER A 62 -22.15 -9.14 0.86
C SER A 62 -20.95 -9.63 1.66
N ARG A 63 -19.72 -9.48 1.13
CA ARG A 63 -18.48 -9.96 1.75
C ARG A 63 -17.77 -8.90 2.60
N LYS A 64 -18.43 -7.77 2.93
CA LYS A 64 -17.81 -6.62 3.61
C LYS A 64 -17.02 -6.97 4.89
N LYS A 65 -17.49 -7.96 5.67
CA LYS A 65 -16.89 -8.34 6.97
C LYS A 65 -15.53 -9.01 6.82
N ASP A 66 -15.35 -9.81 5.78
CA ASP A 66 -14.14 -10.61 5.54
C ASP A 66 -13.36 -10.14 4.29
N CYS A 67 -13.68 -8.95 3.77
CA CYS A 67 -13.07 -8.43 2.55
C CYS A 67 -11.65 -7.92 2.82
N LEU A 68 -10.65 -8.62 2.26
CA LEU A 68 -9.25 -8.26 2.41
C LEU A 68 -8.93 -6.88 1.80
N PHE A 69 -9.56 -6.50 0.68
CA PHE A 69 -9.40 -5.18 0.08
C PHE A 69 -9.86 -4.06 1.02
N LEU A 70 -11.03 -4.21 1.66
CA LEU A 70 -11.50 -3.26 2.66
C LEU A 70 -10.55 -3.21 3.85
N TYR A 71 -10.09 -4.37 4.34
CA TYR A 71 -9.12 -4.38 5.43
C TYR A 71 -7.82 -3.62 5.09
N LEU A 72 -7.24 -3.85 3.90
CA LEU A 72 -5.94 -3.29 3.53
C LEU A 72 -5.98 -1.86 3.00
N PHE A 73 -7.07 -1.39 2.40
CA PHE A 73 -7.10 -0.10 1.70
C PHE A 73 -8.26 0.83 2.07
N ASN A 74 -9.40 0.27 2.48
CA ASN A 74 -10.61 1.04 2.79
C ASN A 74 -11.24 0.56 4.10
N THR A 75 -10.44 0.62 5.17
CA THR A 75 -10.77 0.02 6.46
C THR A 75 -11.95 0.76 7.10
N ARG A 76 -12.99 0.01 7.47
CA ARG A 76 -14.21 0.57 8.08
C ARG A 76 -14.19 0.39 9.59
N LEU A 77 -14.90 1.28 10.29
CA LEU A 77 -15.21 1.05 11.70
C LEU A 77 -16.01 -0.25 11.87
N PRO A 78 -15.68 -1.09 12.86
CA PRO A 78 -16.55 -2.18 13.27
C PRO A 78 -17.95 -1.65 13.64
N GLU A 79 -18.99 -2.41 13.28
CA GLU A 79 -20.37 -2.10 13.68
C GLU A 79 -20.43 -2.02 15.22
N GLY A 80 -20.92 -0.89 15.76
CA GLY A 80 -21.00 -0.64 17.21
C GLY A 80 -19.81 0.11 17.84
N SER A 81 -18.85 0.61 17.05
CA SER A 81 -17.76 1.46 17.59
C SER A 81 -18.28 2.84 18.02
N GLU A 82 -18.25 3.14 19.32
CA GLU A 82 -18.54 4.48 19.86
C GLU A 82 -17.38 5.47 19.70
N VAL A 83 -16.20 4.96 19.34
CA VAL A 83 -14.98 5.73 19.13
C VAL A 83 -14.91 6.15 17.65
N LEU A 84 -14.71 7.45 17.38
CA LEU A 84 -14.69 8.09 16.04
C LEU A 84 -16.08 8.28 15.37
N LYS A 85 -17.09 8.79 16.11
CA LYS A 85 -18.46 9.07 15.62
C LYS A 85 -18.54 9.88 14.31
N ASN A 86 -17.52 10.67 13.99
CA ASN A 86 -17.49 11.55 12.82
C ASN A 86 -16.63 11.03 11.65
N THR A 87 -16.12 9.80 11.71
CA THR A 87 -15.24 9.28 10.65
C THR A 87 -15.73 7.91 10.17
N LYS A 88 -16.21 7.81 8.93
CA LYS A 88 -16.71 6.54 8.38
C LYS A 88 -15.60 5.50 8.13
N ASN A 89 -14.36 5.96 7.93
CA ASN A 89 -13.21 5.13 7.57
C ASN A 89 -12.06 5.31 8.57
N ILE A 90 -11.44 4.21 8.98
CA ILE A 90 -10.19 4.21 9.76
C ILE A 90 -9.02 4.28 8.77
N PRO A 91 -7.88 4.92 9.11
CA PRO A 91 -6.68 4.81 8.31
C PRO A 91 -6.33 3.36 7.97
N ALA A 92 -6.02 3.12 6.70
CA ALA A 92 -5.54 1.83 6.25
C ALA A 92 -4.25 1.43 7.01
N PRO A 93 -4.00 0.14 7.26
CA PRO A 93 -2.86 -0.31 8.06
C PRO A 93 -1.52 -0.30 7.29
N PHE A 94 -1.32 0.71 6.45
CA PHE A 94 -0.07 0.95 5.74
C PHE A 94 0.20 2.44 5.51
N VAL A 95 1.47 2.79 5.29
CA VAL A 95 1.92 4.12 4.87
C VAL A 95 2.80 3.96 3.63
N ILE A 96 2.59 4.82 2.63
CA ILE A 96 3.55 5.04 1.55
C ILE A 96 4.35 6.27 1.93
N GLU A 97 5.65 6.11 2.14
CA GLU A 97 6.61 7.21 2.29
C GLU A 97 7.16 7.51 0.89
N PRO A 98 6.61 8.50 0.17
CA PRO A 98 7.02 8.79 -1.20
C PRO A 98 8.47 9.32 -1.24
N PRO A 99 9.11 9.30 -2.43
CA PRO A 99 10.37 10.00 -2.62
C PRO A 99 10.18 11.49 -2.28
N LEU A 100 11.10 12.06 -1.50
CA LEU A 100 11.07 13.48 -1.09
C LEU A 100 11.65 14.43 -2.13
N GLU A 101 12.11 13.90 -3.26
CA GLU A 101 12.64 14.71 -4.37
C GLU A 101 11.54 15.48 -5.10
N ASN A 102 11.92 16.62 -5.69
CA ASN A 102 11.03 17.43 -6.54
C ASN A 102 10.99 16.95 -8.00
N LYS A 103 11.77 15.93 -8.37
CA LYS A 103 11.80 15.37 -9.71
C LYS A 103 10.41 14.84 -10.09
N ARG A 104 9.89 15.27 -11.24
CA ARG A 104 8.55 14.86 -11.69
C ARG A 104 8.58 13.99 -12.93
N ILE A 105 9.63 14.08 -13.71
CA ILE A 105 9.78 13.37 -14.98
C ILE A 105 10.81 12.28 -14.78
N PHE A 106 10.44 11.06 -15.11
CA PHE A 106 11.30 9.88 -15.10
C PHE A 106 11.37 9.33 -16.52
N ALA A 107 12.59 9.23 -17.07
CA ALA A 107 12.84 8.60 -18.35
C ALA A 107 12.87 7.07 -18.21
N GLU A 108 12.79 6.36 -19.33
CA GLU A 108 12.97 4.91 -19.38
C GLU A 108 14.28 4.49 -18.68
N GLY A 109 14.20 3.46 -17.85
CA GLY A 109 15.28 2.95 -17.02
C GLY A 109 15.48 3.68 -15.70
N GLU A 110 14.89 4.86 -15.49
CA GLU A 110 15.05 5.61 -14.24
C GLU A 110 14.22 5.04 -13.10
N GLU A 111 14.79 5.11 -11.89
CA GLU A 111 14.21 4.51 -10.70
C GLU A 111 13.34 5.48 -9.91
N ILE A 112 12.24 4.96 -9.37
CA ILE A 112 11.40 5.63 -8.38
C ILE A 112 11.48 4.79 -7.10
N ILE A 113 12.11 5.35 -6.06
CA ILE A 113 12.40 4.65 -4.80
C ILE A 113 11.53 5.21 -3.68
N PHE A 114 10.72 4.37 -3.05
CA PHE A 114 9.84 4.76 -1.95
C PHE A 114 9.78 3.67 -0.89
N ASN A 115 9.17 3.98 0.27
CA ASN A 115 8.98 2.97 1.31
C ASN A 115 7.51 2.65 1.53
N LEU A 116 7.23 1.37 1.72
CA LEU A 116 5.95 0.87 2.20
C LEU A 116 6.10 0.42 3.65
N VAL A 117 5.36 1.05 4.55
CA VAL A 117 5.31 0.70 5.96
C VAL A 117 4.02 -0.08 6.22
N LEU A 118 4.12 -1.32 6.67
CA LEU A 118 2.98 -2.18 7.02
C LEU A 118 2.82 -2.25 8.54
N ILE A 119 1.57 -2.09 9.01
CA ILE A 119 1.24 -1.94 10.43
C ILE A 119 0.38 -3.12 10.91
N GLY A 120 0.76 -3.70 12.03
CA GLY A 120 0.04 -4.81 12.66
C GLY A 120 -0.09 -6.03 11.75
N LYS A 121 -1.31 -6.54 11.57
CA LYS A 121 -1.59 -7.74 10.76
C LYS A 121 -1.35 -7.53 9.26
N ALA A 122 -1.33 -6.27 8.77
CA ALA A 122 -1.06 -5.97 7.36
C ALA A 122 0.28 -6.53 6.88
N ARG A 123 1.25 -6.67 7.79
CA ARG A 123 2.59 -7.26 7.54
C ARG A 123 2.52 -8.67 6.95
N ASN A 124 1.47 -9.44 7.28
CA ASN A 124 1.27 -10.80 6.78
C ASN A 124 0.79 -10.83 5.32
N TYR A 125 0.41 -9.68 4.76
CA TYR A 125 -0.15 -9.57 3.42
C TYR A 125 0.80 -8.93 2.42
N LEU A 126 2.09 -8.78 2.74
CA LEU A 126 3.11 -8.23 1.84
C LEU A 126 3.05 -8.82 0.41
N PRO A 127 2.85 -10.14 0.19
CA PRO A 127 2.75 -10.69 -1.16
C PRO A 127 1.62 -10.05 -2.00
N HIS A 128 0.51 -9.65 -1.38
CA HIS A 128 -0.59 -8.98 -2.08
C HIS A 128 -0.23 -7.55 -2.47
N PHE A 129 0.59 -6.86 -1.65
CA PHE A 129 1.12 -5.55 -2.01
C PHE A 129 2.08 -5.67 -3.19
N ILE A 130 3.02 -6.61 -3.15
CA ILE A 130 3.98 -6.87 -4.23
C ILE A 130 3.23 -7.14 -5.54
N PHE A 131 2.33 -8.12 -5.53
CA PHE A 131 1.58 -8.48 -6.73
C PHE A 131 0.71 -7.34 -7.26
N ALA A 132 0.07 -6.56 -6.38
CA ALA A 132 -0.67 -5.38 -6.80
C ALA A 132 0.24 -4.28 -7.39
N PHE A 133 1.48 -4.13 -6.92
CA PHE A 133 2.45 -3.20 -7.53
C PHE A 133 2.96 -3.69 -8.88
N GLU A 134 3.11 -5.01 -9.08
CA GLU A 134 3.40 -5.57 -10.40
C GLU A 134 2.27 -5.27 -11.39
N GLU A 135 1.02 -5.51 -11.00
CA GLU A 135 -0.16 -5.21 -11.84
C GLU A 135 -0.37 -3.71 -12.05
N PHE A 136 -0.03 -2.89 -11.06
CA PHE A 136 0.01 -1.45 -11.20
C PHE A 136 1.04 -1.02 -12.25
N GLY A 137 2.22 -1.63 -12.24
CA GLY A 137 3.27 -1.39 -13.24
C GLY A 137 2.81 -1.61 -14.68
N ARG A 138 2.07 -2.70 -14.90
CA ARG A 138 1.46 -3.02 -16.21
C ARG A 138 0.37 -2.03 -16.61
N ALA A 139 -0.41 -1.54 -15.65
CA ALA A 139 -1.51 -0.62 -15.89
C ALA A 139 -1.05 0.84 -16.13
N GLY A 140 0.12 1.21 -15.61
CA GLY A 140 0.74 2.52 -15.81
C GLY A 140 0.55 3.50 -14.65
N LEU A 141 1.51 4.42 -14.52
CA LEU A 141 1.63 5.41 -13.45
C LEU A 141 1.71 6.83 -14.02
N GLY A 142 1.16 7.79 -13.26
CA GLY A 142 1.29 9.21 -13.56
C GLY A 142 0.43 9.69 -14.72
N LYS A 143 0.68 10.91 -15.16
CA LYS A 143 -0.02 11.52 -16.29
C LYS A 143 0.47 10.86 -17.58
N GLY A 144 -0.44 10.26 -18.34
CA GLY A 144 -0.12 9.49 -19.54
C GLY A 144 0.00 7.97 -19.31
N GLY A 145 0.01 7.51 -18.05
CA GLY A 145 -0.04 6.08 -17.73
C GLY A 145 1.22 5.31 -18.15
N GLY A 146 2.40 5.90 -17.94
CA GLY A 146 3.66 5.25 -18.29
C GLY A 146 3.91 3.99 -17.45
N ARG A 147 4.30 2.90 -18.12
CA ARG A 147 4.54 1.61 -17.46
C ARG A 147 5.83 1.59 -16.65
N PHE A 148 5.86 0.73 -15.63
CA PHE A 148 7.04 0.50 -14.82
C PHE A 148 7.13 -0.97 -14.39
N LEU A 149 8.34 -1.42 -14.10
CA LEU A 149 8.63 -2.71 -13.49
C LEU A 149 8.86 -2.54 -11.99
N LEU A 150 8.27 -3.41 -11.17
CA LEU A 150 8.71 -3.56 -9.78
C LEU A 150 10.06 -4.28 -9.80
N LYS A 151 11.16 -3.54 -9.61
CA LYS A 151 12.53 -4.07 -9.73
C LYS A 151 12.92 -4.89 -8.50
N SER A 152 12.63 -4.36 -7.31
CA SER A 152 12.93 -5.06 -6.07
C SER A 152 12.10 -4.56 -4.90
N VAL A 153 11.98 -5.43 -3.89
CA VAL A 153 11.51 -5.08 -2.56
C VAL A 153 12.53 -5.59 -1.54
N SER A 154 12.96 -4.72 -0.64
CA SER A 154 13.94 -5.04 0.39
C SER A 154 13.47 -4.60 1.77
N ARG A 155 14.06 -5.19 2.82
CA ARG A 155 13.87 -4.75 4.20
C ARG A 155 15.22 -4.67 4.88
N THR A 156 15.51 -3.53 5.49
CA THR A 156 16.65 -3.34 6.39
C THR A 156 16.20 -3.62 7.82
N ASP A 157 16.94 -4.46 8.53
CA ASP A 157 16.70 -4.70 9.96
C ASP A 157 17.40 -3.65 10.85
N LYS A 158 17.35 -3.86 12.17
CA LYS A 158 17.92 -2.92 13.15
C LYS A 158 19.45 -2.87 13.13
N ASP A 159 20.09 -3.92 12.62
CA ASP A 159 21.54 -4.04 12.54
C ASP A 159 22.06 -3.47 11.21
N GLY A 160 21.17 -2.89 10.38
CA GLY A 160 21.51 -2.33 9.07
C GLY A 160 21.61 -3.39 7.97
N ILE A 161 21.26 -4.64 8.25
CA ILE A 161 21.33 -5.72 7.26
C ILE A 161 20.12 -5.63 6.34
N THR A 162 20.37 -5.38 5.06
CA THR A 162 19.33 -5.35 4.03
C THR A 162 19.12 -6.74 3.45
N LYS A 163 17.88 -7.22 3.55
CA LYS A 163 17.42 -8.46 2.93
C LYS A 163 16.44 -8.16 1.81
N THR A 164 16.76 -8.61 0.59
CA THR A 164 15.82 -8.61 -0.53
C THR A 164 14.74 -9.66 -0.29
N VAL A 165 13.47 -9.25 -0.36
CA VAL A 165 12.30 -10.14 -0.21
C VAL A 165 11.65 -10.45 -1.57
N PHE A 166 11.90 -9.61 -2.57
CA PHE A 166 11.45 -9.80 -3.94
C PHE A 166 12.42 -9.12 -4.91
N LYS A 167 12.62 -9.73 -6.08
CA LYS A 167 13.38 -9.20 -7.21
C LYS A 167 12.81 -9.78 -8.50
N SER A 168 12.58 -8.93 -9.51
CA SER A 168 12.12 -9.35 -10.82
C SER A 168 13.21 -9.96 -11.70
#